data_AF-A0A966U223-F1
#
_entry.id   AF-A0A966U223-F1
#
_cell.length_a   1.000
_cell.length_b   1.000
_cell.length_c   1.000
_cell.angle_alpha   90.00
_cell.angle_beta   90.00
_cell.angle_gamma   90.00
#
_symmetry.space_group_name_H-M   'P 1'
#
loop_
_entity.id
_entity.type
_entity.pdbx_description
1 polymer ?
#
loop_
_entity_poly.entity_id
_entity_poly.type
_entity_poly.pdbx_seq_one_letter_code
_entity_poly.pdbx_strand_id
1 'polypeptide(L)'
;MSTPYQEALGRTLIERSIREKIVIVGVTLDKHTDEQTEESLDELERLVDTAGADVVARLTQRRQAPDPATYIGKGKVDELKATCLAVDADTVVFD
;
A
#
# COMPACT_ATOMS: atom_id res chain seq x y z
N MET A 1 -13.12 14.76 41.74
CA MET A 1 -12.77 13.36 42.01
C MET A 1 -13.35 12.53 40.88
N SER A 2 -12.53 12.06 39.94
CA SER A 2 -13.01 11.14 38.91
C SER A 2 -13.40 9.82 39.57
N THR A 3 -14.54 9.27 39.18
CA THR A 3 -15.03 8.01 39.72
C THR A 3 -14.18 6.85 39.19
N PRO A 4 -13.97 5.78 39.96
CA PRO A 4 -13.22 4.58 39.53
C PRO A 4 -13.75 3.98 38.21
N TYR A 5 -15.02 4.23 37.89
CA TYR A 5 -15.67 3.81 36.65
C TYR A 5 -15.12 4.55 35.40
N GLN A 6 -14.73 5.82 35.53
CA GLN A 6 -14.16 6.58 34.41
C GLN A 6 -12.73 6.12 34.07
N GLU A 7 -11.93 5.70 35.06
CA GLU A 7 -10.60 5.13 34.83
C GLU A 7 -10.67 3.72 34.23
N ALA A 8 -11.67 2.92 34.61
CA ALA A 8 -11.88 1.58 34.07
C ALA A 8 -12.32 1.61 32.59
N LEU A 9 -13.19 2.55 32.21
CA LEU A 9 -13.64 2.74 30.82
C LEU A 9 -12.50 3.14 29.87
N GLY A 10 -11.54 3.96 30.34
CA GLY A 10 -10.37 4.34 29.55
C GLY A 10 -9.47 3.16 29.15
N ARG A 11 -9.52 2.04 29.89
CA ARG A 11 -8.79 0.80 29.60
C ARG A 11 -9.60 -0.23 28.81
N THR A 12 -10.91 -0.06 28.65
CA THR A 12 -11.79 -1.01 27.93
C THR A 12 -12.11 -0.59 26.49
N LEU A 13 -11.73 0.62 26.08
CA LEU A 13 -11.87 1.08 24.71
C LEU A 13 -10.75 0.45 23.87
N ILE A 14 -11.10 -0.55 23.07
CA ILE A 14 -10.22 -1.03 21.99
C ILE A 14 -9.93 0.19 21.10
N GLU A 15 -8.65 0.55 21.02
CA GLU A 15 -8.17 1.65 20.18
C GLU A 15 -8.61 1.43 18.73
N ARG A 16 -9.04 2.52 18.09
CA ARG A 16 -9.52 2.59 16.70
C ARG A 16 -8.72 1.66 15.78
N SER A 17 -9.45 0.89 14.98
CA SER A 17 -8.97 -0.05 13.95
C SER A 17 -7.64 0.39 13.33
N ILE A 18 -6.59 -0.41 13.53
CA ILE A 18 -5.37 -0.28 12.75
C ILE A 18 -5.75 -0.38 11.28
N ARG A 19 -5.48 0.66 10.51
CA ARG A 19 -5.62 0.65 9.05
C ARG A 19 -4.43 -0.11 8.48
N GLU A 20 -4.68 -1.08 7.60
CA GLU A 20 -3.59 -1.81 6.94
C GLU A 20 -2.73 -0.86 6.11
N LYS A 21 -1.42 -1.02 6.16
CA LYS A 21 -0.46 -0.25 5.39
C LYS A 21 -0.16 -0.94 4.07
N ILE A 22 -0.52 -0.30 2.97
CA ILE A 22 -0.44 -0.87 1.63
C ILE A 22 0.64 -0.15 0.82
N VAL A 23 1.49 -0.93 0.16
CA VAL A 23 2.34 -0.45 -0.94
C VAL A 23 1.66 -0.78 -2.25
N ILE A 24 1.49 0.21 -3.13
CA ILE A 24 0.93 -0.01 -4.47
C ILE A 24 2.03 0.01 -5.52
N VAL A 25 1.92 -0.85 -6.53
CA VAL A 25 2.90 -1.01 -7.60
C VAL A 25 2.22 -0.96 -8.96
N GLY A 26 2.58 0.01 -9.80
CA GLY A 26 2.08 0.10 -11.17
C GLY A 26 3.14 -0.32 -12.19
N VAL A 27 2.75 -1.13 -13.18
CA VAL A 27 3.64 -1.54 -14.27
C VAL A 27 3.16 -1.00 -15.61
N THR A 28 3.91 -0.05 -16.16
CA THR A 28 3.61 0.49 -17.49
C THR A 28 4.16 -0.44 -18.56
N LEU A 29 3.25 -1.13 -19.26
CA LEU A 29 3.57 -1.96 -20.42
C LEU A 29 3.60 -1.14 -21.72
N ASP A 30 4.21 -1.66 -22.78
CA ASP A 30 4.40 -0.92 -24.06
C ASP A 30 3.10 -0.34 -24.67
N LYS A 31 1.94 -0.88 -24.33
CA LYS A 31 0.62 -0.41 -24.81
C LYS A 31 0.04 0.73 -23.98
N HIS A 32 0.69 1.12 -22.89
CA HIS A 32 0.23 2.15 -21.96
C HIS A 32 1.27 3.25 -21.80
N THR A 33 0.77 4.45 -21.52
CA THR A 33 1.60 5.60 -21.15
C THR A 33 1.84 5.59 -19.65
N ASP A 34 2.91 6.25 -19.21
CA ASP A 34 3.20 6.39 -17.78
C ASP A 34 2.06 7.20 -17.11
N GLU A 35 1.47 8.16 -17.81
CA GLU A 35 0.30 8.93 -17.35
C GLU A 35 -0.92 8.04 -17.07
N GLN A 36 -1.23 7.07 -17.96
CA GLN A 36 -2.31 6.13 -17.73
C GLN A 36 -2.06 5.25 -16.50
N THR A 37 -0.81 4.87 -16.25
CA THR A 37 -0.45 4.11 -15.04
C THR A 37 -0.61 4.97 -13.79
N GLU A 38 -0.19 6.23 -13.81
CA GLU A 38 -0.37 7.14 -12.66
C GLU A 38 -1.86 7.40 -12.36
N GLU A 39 -2.69 7.63 -13.40
CA GLU A 39 -4.14 7.81 -13.23
C GLU A 39 -4.80 6.57 -12.60
N SER A 40 -4.36 5.38 -13.00
CA SER A 40 -4.86 4.11 -12.46
C SER A 40 -4.43 3.93 -10.99
N LEU A 41 -3.20 4.29 -10.64
CA LEU A 41 -2.71 4.25 -9.26
C LEU A 41 -3.41 5.29 -8.36
N ASP A 42 -3.75 6.47 -8.89
CA ASP A 42 -4.55 7.45 -8.18
C ASP A 42 -5.95 6.94 -7.85
N GLU A 43 -6.57 6.18 -8.76
CA GLU A 43 -7.83 5.49 -8.47
C GLU A 43 -7.63 4.37 -7.45
N LEU A 44 -6.58 3.54 -7.60
CA LEU A 44 -6.28 2.46 -6.66
C LEU A 44 -6.08 3.00 -5.22
N GLU A 45 -5.43 4.15 -5.07
CA GLU A 45 -5.26 4.82 -3.78
C GLU A 45 -6.61 5.27 -3.17
N ARG A 46 -7.53 5.81 -3.99
CA ARG A 46 -8.90 6.12 -3.54
C ARG A 46 -9.68 4.87 -3.12
N LEU A 47 -9.49 3.76 -3.83
CA LEU A 47 -10.13 2.48 -3.48
C LEU A 47 -9.57 1.91 -2.17
N VAL A 48 -8.25 1.99 -1.96
CA VAL A 48 -7.59 1.60 -0.70
C VAL A 48 -8.10 2.43 0.46
N ASP A 49 -8.22 3.76 0.29
CA ASP A 49 -8.75 4.62 1.34
C ASP A 49 -10.21 4.28 1.67
N THR A 50 -11.04 4.06 0.65
CA THR A 50 -12.45 3.64 0.82
C THR A 50 -12.57 2.28 1.53
N ALA A 51 -11.61 1.38 1.31
CA ALA A 51 -11.55 0.09 1.99
C ALA A 51 -11.07 0.17 3.45
N GLY A 52 -10.67 1.35 3.93
CA GLY A 52 -10.21 1.55 5.30
C GLY A 52 -8.73 1.21 5.52
N ALA A 53 -7.93 1.16 4.46
CA ALA A 53 -6.47 1.00 4.52
C ALA A 53 -5.74 2.28 4.10
N ASP A 54 -4.45 2.39 4.40
CA ASP A 54 -3.60 3.54 4.06
C ASP A 54 -2.55 3.13 3.03
N VAL A 55 -2.44 3.86 1.92
CA VAL A 55 -1.30 3.71 1.01
C VAL A 55 -0.08 4.40 1.63
N VAL A 56 0.98 3.64 1.88
CA VAL A 56 2.20 4.12 2.54
C VAL A 56 3.39 4.29 1.59
N ALA A 57 3.33 3.70 0.40
CA ALA A 57 4.28 3.94 -0.68
C ALA A 57 3.69 3.58 -2.05
N ARG A 58 4.22 4.23 -3.09
CA ARG A 58 3.92 3.95 -4.49
C ARG A 58 5.21 3.65 -5.23
N LEU A 59 5.24 2.57 -6.01
CA LEU A 59 6.34 2.26 -6.92
C LEU A 59 5.80 2.12 -8.34
N THR A 60 6.56 2.59 -9.33
CA THR A 60 6.24 2.39 -10.75
C THR A 60 7.41 1.78 -11.49
N GLN A 61 7.10 1.04 -12.56
CA GLN A 61 8.09 0.49 -13.46
C GLN A 61 7.57 0.36 -14.88
N ARG A 62 8.32 0.92 -15.84
CA ARG A 62 8.09 0.67 -17.27
C ARG A 62 8.78 -0.60 -17.74
N ARG A 63 8.07 -1.46 -18.48
CA ARG A 63 8.60 -2.71 -19.06
C ARG A 63 7.95 -3.02 -20.41
N GLN A 64 8.66 -3.70 -21.29
CA GLN A 64 8.07 -4.18 -22.55
C GLN A 64 7.08 -5.33 -22.31
N ALA A 65 7.42 -6.21 -21.38
CA ALA A 65 6.57 -7.31 -20.94
C ALA A 65 6.84 -7.65 -19.45
N PRO A 66 5.87 -8.27 -18.76
CA PRO A 66 6.08 -8.77 -17.42
C PRO A 66 7.25 -9.76 -17.33
N ASP A 67 8.02 -9.69 -16.25
CA ASP A 67 8.95 -10.76 -15.92
C ASP A 67 8.17 -12.03 -15.53
N PRO A 68 8.45 -13.20 -16.12
CA PRO A 68 7.66 -14.41 -15.89
C PRO A 68 7.77 -14.96 -14.46
N ALA A 69 8.85 -14.66 -13.75
CA ALA A 69 9.06 -15.15 -12.38
C ALA A 69 8.55 -14.17 -11.32
N THR A 70 8.59 -12.88 -11.61
CA THR A 70 8.45 -11.82 -10.58
C THR A 70 7.57 -10.64 -10.99
N TYR A 71 7.03 -10.62 -12.22
CA TYR A 71 6.28 -9.51 -12.84
C TYR A 71 7.13 -8.24 -13.10
N ILE A 72 7.88 -7.77 -12.10
CA ILE A 72 8.69 -6.54 -12.09
C ILE A 72 10.20 -6.78 -12.27
N GLY A 73 10.66 -8.02 -12.20
CA GLY A 73 12.08 -8.38 -12.29
C GLY A 73 12.81 -8.25 -10.95
N LYS A 74 13.85 -9.06 -10.76
CA LYS A 74 14.56 -9.20 -9.46
C LYS A 74 15.02 -7.90 -8.82
N GLY A 75 15.62 -6.99 -9.59
CA GLY A 75 16.11 -5.73 -9.05
C GLY A 75 15.01 -4.85 -8.45
N LYS A 76 13.83 -4.81 -9.09
CA LYS A 76 12.69 -4.06 -8.55
C LYS A 76 12.03 -4.80 -7.38
N VAL A 77 12.06 -6.14 -7.36
CA VAL A 77 11.64 -6.92 -6.17
C VAL A 77 12.48 -6.57 -4.94
N ASP A 78 13.80 -6.43 -5.10
CA ASP A 78 14.69 -6.06 -4.00
C ASP A 78 14.41 -4.64 -3.50
N GLU A 79 14.15 -3.70 -4.41
CA GLU A 79 13.72 -2.33 -4.10
C GLU A 79 12.36 -2.29 -3.38
N LEU A 80 11.39 -3.05 -3.88
CA LEU A 80 10.07 -3.19 -3.27
C LEU A 80 10.19 -3.76 -1.86
N LYS A 81 10.98 -4.83 -1.67
CA LYS A 81 11.24 -5.41 -0.35
C LYS A 81 11.84 -4.40 0.62
N ALA A 82 12.85 -3.64 0.18
CA ALA A 82 13.45 -2.60 1.01
C ALA A 82 12.43 -1.53 1.39
N THR A 83 11.56 -1.14 0.45
CA THR A 83 10.47 -0.19 0.69
C THR A 83 9.48 -0.71 1.71
N CYS A 84 8.97 -1.93 1.55
CA CYS A 84 8.02 -2.56 2.48
C CYS A 84 8.58 -2.63 3.90
N LEU A 85 9.86 -2.98 4.07
CA LEU A 85 10.52 -3.00 5.37
C LEU A 85 10.69 -1.60 5.98
N ALA A 86 10.96 -0.59 5.16
CA ALA A 86 11.16 0.78 5.61
C ALA A 86 9.85 1.44 6.08
N VAL A 87 8.73 1.13 5.42
CA VAL A 87 7.41 1.69 5.74
C VAL A 87 6.56 0.78 6.61
N ASP A 88 7.07 -0.41 6.95
CA ASP A 88 6.38 -1.42 7.75
C ASP A 88 5.03 -1.80 7.10
N ALA A 89 5.07 -2.16 5.81
CA ALA A 89 3.89 -2.49 5.02
C ALA A 89 3.34 -3.88 5.35
N ASP A 90 2.01 -3.99 5.42
CA ASP A 90 1.29 -5.25 5.63
C ASP A 90 1.04 -5.97 4.30
N THR A 91 0.74 -5.22 3.24
CA THR A 91 0.31 -5.76 1.94
C THR A 91 0.92 -4.98 0.78
N VAL A 92 1.17 -5.69 -0.33
CA VAL A 92 1.52 -5.08 -1.62
C VAL A 92 0.40 -5.37 -2.62
N VAL A 93 -0.09 -4.34 -3.30
CA VAL A 93 -1.09 -4.46 -4.37
C VAL A 93 -0.47 -4.03 -5.69
N PHE A 94 -0.69 -4.84 -6.73
CA PHE A 94 -0.25 -4.55 -8.09
C PHE A 94 -1.42 -4.11 -8.95
N ASP A 95 -1.16 -3.11 -9.79
CA ASP A 95 -1.98 -2.70 -10.92
C ASP A 95 -1.33 -3.12 -12.25
#